data_AF-A0A1J8QP03-F1
#
_entry.id   AF-A0A1J8QP03-F1
#
_cell.length_a   1.000
_cell.length_b   1.000
_cell.length_c   1.000
_cell.angle_alpha   90.00
_cell.angle_beta   90.00
_cell.angle_gamma   90.00
#
_symmetry.space_group_name_H-M   'P 1'
#
loop_
_entity.id
_entity.type
_entity.pdbx_description
1 polymer ?
#
loop_
_entity_poly.entity_id
_entity_poly.type
_entity_poly.pdbx_seq_one_letter_code
_entity_poly.pdbx_strand_id
1 'polypeptide(L)' 'MIFTAGHHQYANEPKGIKAVLTERGLYQPQLRGKCENKCNVDATDCCNKRILELREDFREQQSLVQEVIKAAGHFSSGGW' A
#
# COMPACT_ATOMS: atom_id res chain seq x y z
N MET A 1 3.13 5.07 -4.95
CA MET A 1 3.42 5.33 -3.52
C MET A 1 4.90 5.62 -3.24
N ILE A 2 5.64 6.16 -4.21
CA ILE A 2 7.09 6.39 -4.13
C ILE A 2 7.34 7.90 -4.07
N PHE A 3 8.35 8.34 -3.34
CA PHE A 3 8.81 9.73 -3.39
C PHE A 3 9.40 10.05 -4.77
N THR A 4 9.14 11.25 -5.27
CA THR A 4 9.68 11.71 -6.56
C THR A 4 11.21 11.74 -6.53
N ALA A 5 11.87 11.57 -7.67
CA ALA A 5 13.33 11.62 -7.80
C ALA A 5 13.97 12.93 -7.26
N GLY A 6 13.22 14.04 -7.26
CA GLY A 6 13.66 15.32 -6.69
C GLY A 6 13.46 15.46 -5.18
N HIS A 7 13.01 14.42 -4.47
CA HIS A 7 12.79 14.51 -3.03
C HIS A 7 14.12 14.55 -2.28
N HIS A 8 14.36 15.62 -1.53
CA HIS A 8 15.67 15.94 -0.93
C HIS A 8 16.30 14.85 -0.04
N GLN A 9 15.49 14.00 0.60
CA GLN A 9 15.95 12.96 1.53
C GLN A 9 15.67 11.53 1.06
N TYR A 10 14.44 11.26 0.61
CA TYR A 10 13.94 9.93 0.28
C TYR A 10 13.68 9.70 -1.22
N ALA A 11 14.50 10.29 -2.11
CA ALA A 11 14.29 10.17 -3.57
C ALA A 11 14.10 8.71 -4.04
N ASN A 12 13.01 8.45 -4.77
CA ASN A 12 12.65 7.12 -5.27
C ASN A 12 12.40 6.04 -4.20
N GLU A 13 12.29 6.41 -2.93
CA GLU A 13 11.96 5.48 -1.85
C GLU A 13 10.44 5.32 -1.66
N PRO A 14 9.97 4.15 -1.18
CA PRO A 14 8.57 3.97 -0.83
C PRO A 14 8.16 4.82 0.35
N LYS A 15 7.02 5.52 0.20
CA LYS A 15 6.42 6.30 1.28
C LYS A 15 5.78 5.37 2.31
N GLY A 16 5.91 5.72 3.59
CA GLY A 16 5.15 5.05 4.65
C GLY A 16 3.65 5.32 4.55
N ILE A 17 2.83 4.39 5.05
CA ILE A 17 1.35 4.48 5.00
C ILE A 17 0.82 5.82 5.52
N LYS A 18 1.40 6.34 6.60
CA LYS A 18 1.00 7.65 7.15
C LYS A 18 1.18 8.78 6.14
N ALA A 19 2.36 8.89 5.51
CA ALA A 19 2.63 9.94 4.53
C ALA A 19 1.66 9.85 3.34
N VAL A 20 1.46 8.63 2.82
CA VAL A 20 0.53 8.37 1.71
C VAL A 20 -0.90 8.77 2.06
N LEU A 21 -1.39 8.41 3.26
CA LEU A 21 -2.75 8.76 3.68
C LEU A 21 -2.89 10.25 3.96
N THR A 22 -1.86 10.91 4.52
CA THR A 22 -1.89 12.36 4.77
C THR A 22 -1.99 13.14 3.46
N GLU A 23 -1.19 12.81 2.45
CA GLU A 23 -1.23 13.46 1.13
C GLU A 23 -2.59 13.33 0.44
N ARG A 24 -3.38 12.31 0.80
CA ARG A 24 -4.70 12.03 0.24
C ARG A 24 -5.85 12.58 1.09
N GLY A 25 -5.55 13.22 2.23
CA GLY A 25 -6.57 13.71 3.16
C GLY A 25 -7.32 12.59 3.90
N LEU A 26 -6.70 11.42 4.06
CA LEU A 26 -7.33 10.21 4.60
C LEU A 26 -6.75 9.77 5.95
N TYR A 27 -5.65 10.39 6.38
CA TYR A 27 -5.01 10.05 7.64
C TYR A 27 -5.88 10.47 8.82
N GLN A 28 -6.11 9.53 9.75
CA GLN A 28 -6.86 9.77 10.96
C GLN A 28 -5.93 9.61 12.18
N PRO A 29 -5.83 10.64 13.06
CA PRO A 29 -4.81 10.68 14.13
C PRO A 29 -4.87 9.56 15.16
N GLN A 30 -6.02 8.86 15.29
CA GLN A 30 -6.24 7.82 16.29
C GLN A 30 -6.29 6.40 15.71
N LEU A 31 -6.06 6.28 14.39
CA LEU A 31 -6.09 4.98 13.73
C LEU A 31 -4.75 4.26 13.85
N ARG A 32 -4.82 3.03 14.34
CA ARG A 32 -3.70 2.09 14.35
C ARG A 32 -3.20 1.82 12.92
N GLY A 33 -1.90 1.57 12.79
CA GLY A 33 -1.28 1.22 11.50
C GLY A 33 -1.92 0.00 10.85
N LYS A 34 -2.12 -1.06 11.63
CA LYS A 34 -2.73 -2.33 11.23
C LYS A 34 -3.58 -2.85 12.38
N CYS A 35 -4.67 -3.56 12.08
CA CYS A 35 -5.36 -4.37 13.09
C CYS A 35 -4.43 -5.46 13.65
N GLU A 36 -4.52 -5.72 14.95
CA GLU A 36 -3.79 -6.82 15.60
C GLU A 36 -4.17 -8.16 14.98
N ASN A 37 -5.49 -8.37 14.85
CA ASN A 37 -6.09 -9.49 14.12
C ASN A 37 -6.45 -9.09 12.69
N LYS A 38 -7.25 -9.93 12.01
CA LYS A 38 -7.84 -9.58 10.71
C LYS A 38 -8.75 -8.36 10.82
N CYS A 39 -8.76 -7.55 9.76
CA CYS A 39 -9.78 -6.50 9.61
C CYS A 39 -11.16 -7.15 9.45
N ASN A 40 -12.21 -6.52 9.98
CA ASN A 40 -13.56 -6.88 9.58
C ASN A 40 -13.73 -6.55 8.08
N VAL A 41 -14.35 -7.46 7.32
CA VAL A 41 -14.56 -7.30 5.88
C VAL A 41 -15.44 -6.09 5.57
N ASP A 42 -16.43 -5.81 6.42
CA ASP A 42 -17.35 -4.69 6.25
C ASP A 42 -16.77 -3.36 6.75
N ALA A 43 -15.69 -3.40 7.53
CA ALA A 43 -15.05 -2.19 8.02
C ALA A 43 -14.13 -1.58 6.96
N THR A 44 -14.32 -0.28 6.72
CA THR A 44 -13.54 0.49 5.75
C THR A 44 -12.41 1.30 6.38
N ASP A 45 -12.47 1.53 7.69
CA ASP A 45 -11.62 2.48 8.42
C ASP A 45 -11.10 1.92 9.75
N CYS A 46 -10.98 0.60 9.92
CA CYS A 46 -10.53 -0.01 11.18
C CYS A 46 -9.01 0.08 11.44
N CYS A 47 -8.20 0.34 10.40
CA CYS A 47 -6.77 0.62 10.47
C CYS A 47 -6.29 1.35 9.21
N ASN A 48 -5.14 2.03 9.30
CA ASN A 48 -4.54 2.74 8.17
C ASN A 48 -4.25 1.80 6.97
N LYS A 49 -3.82 0.57 7.24
CA LYS A 49 -3.65 -0.47 6.21
C LYS A 49 -4.96 -0.74 5.45
N ARG A 50 -6.08 -0.90 6.15
CA ARG A 50 -7.39 -1.18 5.53
C ARG A 50 -7.83 -0.03 4.63
N ILE A 51 -7.69 1.21 5.11
CA ILE A 51 -8.01 2.41 4.33
C ILE A 51 -7.17 2.47 3.05
N LEU A 52 -5.89 2.09 3.13
CA LEU A 52 -4.99 2.07 1.98
C LEU A 52 -5.34 0.94 0.99
N GLU A 53 -5.62 -0.27 1.45
CA GLU A 53 -6.00 -1.43 0.61
C GLU A 53 -7.30 -1.22 -0.18
N LEU A 54 -8.17 -0.35 0.31
CA LEU A 54 -9.42 -0.02 -0.36
C LEU A 54 -9.25 1.02 -1.49
N ARG A 55 -8.05 1.61 -1.65
CA ARG A 55 -7.78 2.56 -2.73
C ARG A 55 -7.48 1.85 -4.04
N GLU A 56 -8.03 2.36 -5.13
CA GLU A 56 -7.88 1.78 -6.47
C GLU A 56 -6.41 1.73 -6.89
N ASP A 57 -5.68 2.82 -6.68
CA ASP A 57 -4.25 2.89 -6.99
C ASP A 57 -3.42 1.85 -6.22
N PHE A 58 -3.85 1.46 -5.01
CA PHE A 58 -3.21 0.37 -4.27
C PHE A 58 -3.54 -0.99 -4.86
N ARG A 59 -4.77 -1.20 -5.33
CA ARG A 59 -5.19 -2.46 -5.97
C ARG A 59 -4.53 -2.68 -7.33
N GLU A 60 -4.28 -1.59 -8.05
CA GLU A 60 -3.60 -1.60 -9.35
C GLU A 60 -2.08 -1.67 -9.22
N GLN A 61 -1.53 -1.30 -8.07
CA GLN A 61 -0.09 -1.39 -7.82
C GLN A 61 0.34 -2.85 -7.76
N GLN A 62 1.23 -3.25 -8.67
CA GLN A 62 1.85 -4.56 -8.60
C GLN A 62 2.78 -4.64 -7.40
N SER A 63 2.77 -5.78 -6.71
CA SER A 63 3.71 -6.00 -5.62
C SER A 63 5.11 -6.20 -6.18
N LEU A 64 6.14 -5.72 -5.46
CA LEU A 64 7.54 -5.94 -5.85
C LEU A 64 7.85 -7.44 -6.05
N VAL A 65 7.25 -8.30 -5.23
CA VAL A 65 7.39 -9.77 -5.39
C VAL A 65 6.83 -10.22 -6.73
N GLN A 66 5.64 -9.74 -7.12
CA GLN A 66 5.04 -10.07 -8.41
C GLN A 66 5.85 -9.52 -9.58
N GLU A 67 6.44 -8.33 -9.46
CA GLU A 67 7.36 -7.77 -10.46
C GLU A 67 8.62 -8.62 -10.59
N VAL A 68 9.26 -9.00 -9.48
CA VAL A 68 10.47 -9.85 -9.48
C VAL A 68 10.17 -11.23 -10.06
N ILE A 69 9.03 -11.84 -9.69
CA ILE A 69 8.57 -13.13 -10.24
C ILE A 69 8.40 -13.04 -11.76
N LYS A 70 7.75 -11.98 -12.26
CA LYS A 70 7.60 -11.74 -13.70
C LYS A 70 8.94 -11.50 -14.39
N ALA A 71 9.83 -10.69 -13.79
CA ALA A 71 11.16 -10.40 -14.32
C ALA A 71 12.06 -11.63 -14.36
N ALA A 72 11.90 -12.56 -13.41
CA ALA A 72 12.60 -13.84 -13.37
C ALA A 72 12.03 -14.87 -14.37
N GLY A 73 10.99 -14.54 -15.14
CA GLY A 73 10.34 -15.45 -16.08
C GLY A 73 9.47 -16.52 -15.42
N HIS A 74 9.25 -16.44 -14.10
CA HIS A 74 8.33 -17.30 -13.38
C HIS A 74 6.90 -16.78 -13.56
N PHE A 75 6.33 -16.91 -14.76
CA PHE A 75 4.91 -16.59 -14.96
C PHE A 75 4.05 -17.51 -14.10
N SER A 76 3.47 -16.97 -13.02
CA SER A 76 2.35 -17.59 -12.35
C SER A 76 1.13 -17.46 -13.27
N SER A 77 0.98 -18.42 -14.19
CA SER A 77 -0.32 -18.71 -14.80
C SER A 77 -1.29 -19.00 -13.64
N GLY A 78 -2.23 -18.09 -13.43
CA GLY A 78 -3.18 -18.16 -12.33
C GLY A 78 -3.94 -19.48 -12.30
N GLY A 79 -4.17 -19.97 -11.08
CA GLY A 79 -5.00 -21.12 -10.82
C GLY A 79 -5.11 -21.39 -9.33
N TRP A 80 -5.84 -20.53 -8.61
CA TRP A 80 -6.60 -20.82 -7.39
C TRP A 80 -7.75 -19.82 -7.28
#